data_AF-A0A059EYU9-F1
#
_entry.id   AF-A0A059EYU9-F1
#
_cell.length_a   1.000
_cell.length_b   1.000
_cell.length_c   1.000
_cell.angle_alpha   90.00
_cell.angle_beta   90.00
_cell.angle_gamma   90.00
#
_symmetry.space_group_name_H-M   'P 1'
#
loop_
_entity.id
_entity.type
_entity.pdbx_description
1 polymer ?
#
loop_
_entity_poly.entity_id
_entity_poly.type
_entity_poly.pdbx_seq_one_letter_code
_entity_poly.pdbx_strand_id
1 'polypeptide(L)'
;VVQIDETMLNYKAKNHRAHSPANRTDALCIVECLNDIKRAYATIIPDKKTSTNIQIISRQVAVNSIIWTDEHASYAKLTDYNFLHSSICHKYEFINSTNGVNTQSVESFNNCIKMAIKEEKGVLTTGRSDFFVFFYFSIITKVIFCQNVLI
;
A
#
# COMPACT_ATOMS: atom_id res chain seq x y z
N VAL A 1 8.49 -6.57 9.96
CA VAL A 1 7.09 -6.15 10.18
C VAL A 1 6.48 -5.86 8.82
N VAL A 2 5.17 -6.04 8.64
CA VAL A 2 4.48 -5.74 7.38
C VAL A 2 3.45 -4.64 7.61
N GLN A 3 3.58 -3.51 6.92
CA GLN A 3 2.59 -2.44 6.89
C GLN A 3 1.69 -2.59 5.67
N ILE A 4 0.38 -2.44 5.85
CA ILE A 4 -0.62 -2.63 4.79
C ILE A 4 -1.61 -1.46 4.81
N ASP A 5 -1.91 -0.91 3.64
CA ASP A 5 -2.86 0.19 3.48
C ASP A 5 -3.55 0.14 2.11
N GLU A 6 -4.81 0.58 2.04
CA GLU A 6 -5.54 0.79 0.79
C GLU A 6 -5.46 2.24 0.33
N THR A 7 -4.91 2.45 -0.87
CA THR A 7 -4.78 3.80 -1.45
C THR A 7 -5.66 3.99 -2.67
N MET A 8 -6.29 5.16 -2.78
CA MET A 8 -7.00 5.56 -3.99
C MET A 8 -6.02 6.20 -4.98
N LEU A 9 -6.04 5.74 -6.23
CA LEU A 9 -5.10 6.14 -7.29
C LEU A 9 -5.64 7.22 -8.23
N ASN A 10 -6.79 7.80 -7.91
CA ASN A 10 -7.46 8.72 -8.83
C ASN A 10 -6.70 10.01 -9.03
N TYR A 11 -6.62 10.41 -10.30
CA TYR A 11 -6.24 11.75 -10.69
C TYR A 11 -7.29 12.75 -10.19
N LYS A 12 -6.87 13.74 -9.40
CA LYS A 12 -7.68 14.88 -9.01
C LYS A 12 -8.07 15.64 -10.29
N ALA A 13 -9.37 15.77 -10.57
CA ALA A 13 -9.80 16.53 -11.75
C ALA A 13 -9.29 17.97 -11.65
N LYS A 14 -8.77 18.52 -12.76
CA LYS A 14 -8.37 19.94 -12.81
C LYS A 14 -9.57 20.83 -12.42
N ASN A 15 -9.29 21.96 -11.76
CA ASN A 15 -10.26 22.99 -11.35
C ASN A 15 -11.16 22.63 -10.14
N HIS A 16 -10.60 22.09 -9.06
CA HIS A 16 -11.33 21.83 -7.80
C HIS A 16 -12.58 20.93 -7.95
N ARG A 17 -12.70 20.21 -9.06
CA ARG A 17 -13.78 19.24 -9.23
C ARG A 17 -13.45 18.01 -8.40
N ALA A 18 -14.44 17.51 -7.67
CA ALA A 18 -14.35 16.27 -6.93
C ALA A 18 -13.88 15.13 -7.85
N HIS A 19 -13.28 14.09 -7.26
CA HIS A 19 -12.87 12.91 -8.01
C HIS A 19 -14.08 12.31 -8.73
N SER A 20 -13.97 12.07 -10.04
CA SER A 20 -15.03 11.37 -10.77
C SER A 20 -15.18 9.95 -10.22
N PRO A 21 -16.39 9.54 -9.77
CA PRO A 21 -16.64 8.18 -9.27
C PRO A 21 -16.33 7.12 -10.34
N ALA A 22 -16.54 7.46 -11.62
CA ALA A 22 -16.37 6.56 -12.75
C ALA A 22 -14.90 6.14 -13.01
N ASN A 23 -13.93 6.88 -12.48
CA ASN A 23 -12.50 6.59 -12.67
C ASN A 23 -11.82 6.10 -11.39
N ARG A 24 -12.60 5.72 -10.37
CA ARG A 24 -12.11 5.20 -9.09
C ARG A 24 -11.39 3.86 -9.24
N THR A 25 -10.10 3.88 -8.89
CA THR A 25 -9.33 2.67 -8.67
C THR A 25 -8.68 2.76 -7.31
N ASP A 26 -8.97 1.75 -6.50
CA ASP A 26 -8.29 1.50 -5.24
C ASP A 26 -7.19 0.46 -5.47
N ALA A 27 -6.12 0.56 -4.70
CA ALA A 27 -5.04 -0.42 -4.68
C ALA A 27 -4.73 -0.80 -3.24
N LEU A 28 -4.35 -2.07 -3.04
CA LEU A 28 -3.80 -2.56 -1.79
C LEU A 28 -2.28 -2.50 -1.88
N CYS A 29 -1.64 -1.86 -0.91
CA CYS A 29 -0.20 -1.77 -0.80
C CYS A 29 0.28 -2.53 0.43
N ILE A 30 1.35 -3.32 0.26
CA ILE A 30 1.95 -4.17 1.29
C ILE A 30 3.43 -3.85 1.30
N VAL A 31 3.93 -3.40 2.44
CA VAL A 31 5.34 -3.00 2.61
C VAL A 31 5.95 -3.74 3.78
N GLU A 32 6.99 -4.51 3.50
CA GLU A 32 7.80 -5.15 4.51
C GLU A 32 8.93 -4.21 4.94
N CYS A 33 8.90 -3.82 6.21
CA CYS A 33 9.81 -2.85 6.79
C CYS A 33 10.41 -3.35 8.12
N LEU A 34 11.64 -2.89 8.35
CA LEU A 34 12.32 -2.92 9.65
C LEU A 34 12.73 -1.48 9.95
N ASN A 35 13.94 -1.08 9.55
CA ASN A 35 14.40 0.31 9.58
C ASN A 35 14.18 1.01 8.23
N ASP A 36 14.14 0.23 7.15
CA ASP A 36 13.90 0.68 5.78
C ASP A 36 12.95 -0.30 5.08
N ILE A 37 12.44 0.09 3.90
CA ILE A 37 11.67 -0.79 3.02
C ILE A 37 12.58 -1.90 2.50
N LYS A 38 12.25 -3.15 2.83
CA LYS A 38 12.95 -4.34 2.32
C LYS A 38 12.26 -4.93 1.10
N ARG A 39 10.93 -4.96 1.14
CA ARG A 39 10.09 -5.44 0.05
C ARG A 39 8.81 -4.64 0.01
N ALA A 40 8.29 -4.42 -1.19
CA ALA A 40 7.01 -3.79 -1.39
C ALA A 40 6.20 -4.60 -2.41
N TYR A 41 4.89 -4.56 -2.31
CA TYR A 41 3.95 -5.14 -3.25
C TYR A 41 2.74 -4.21 -3.34
N ALA A 42 2.20 -4.05 -4.54
CA ALA A 42 0.98 -3.30 -4.73
C ALA A 42 0.14 -3.96 -5.82
N THR A 43 -1.18 -3.90 -5.67
CA THR A 43 -2.10 -4.42 -6.69
C THR A 43 -3.39 -3.63 -6.71
N ILE A 44 -4.00 -3.56 -7.88
CA ILE A 44 -5.35 -3.00 -8.03
C ILE A 44 -6.36 -3.95 -7.38
N ILE A 45 -7.27 -3.39 -6.57
CA ILE A 45 -8.36 -4.14 -5.95
C ILE A 45 -9.71 -3.71 -6.54
N PRO A 46 -10.61 -4.67 -6.82
CA PRO A 46 -11.94 -4.35 -7.34
C PRO A 46 -12.85 -3.72 -6.28
N ASP A 47 -12.62 -4.04 -5.01
CA ASP A 47 -13.32 -3.47 -3.86
C ASP A 47 -12.43 -3.55 -2.59
N LYS A 48 -12.82 -2.80 -1.54
CA LYS A 48 -12.15 -2.80 -0.23
C LYS A 48 -12.75 -3.83 0.75
N LYS A 49 -13.40 -4.89 0.25
CA LYS A 49 -14.02 -5.88 1.14
C LYS A 49 -12.93 -6.67 1.88
N THR A 50 -13.22 -7.04 3.12
CA THR A 50 -12.40 -7.94 3.94
C THR A 50 -11.98 -9.20 3.19
N SER A 51 -12.92 -9.83 2.45
CA SER A 51 -12.63 -11.05 1.69
C SER A 51 -11.57 -10.84 0.62
N THR A 52 -11.65 -9.72 -0.11
CA THR A 52 -10.71 -9.37 -1.18
C THR A 52 -9.33 -9.11 -0.59
N ASN A 53 -9.25 -8.26 0.44
CA ASN A 53 -7.99 -7.92 1.09
C ASN A 53 -7.31 -9.14 1.72
N ILE A 54 -8.04 -9.92 2.52
CA ILE A 54 -7.46 -11.09 3.21
C ILE A 54 -6.95 -12.13 2.22
N GLN A 55 -7.66 -12.36 1.10
CA GLN A 55 -7.18 -13.28 0.06
C GLN A 55 -5.84 -12.82 -0.54
N ILE A 56 -5.68 -11.53 -0.79
CA ILE A 56 -4.42 -10.98 -1.32
C ILE A 56 -3.33 -11.08 -0.26
N ILE A 57 -3.61 -10.65 0.97
CA ILE A 57 -2.65 -10.67 2.09
C ILE A 57 -2.15 -12.09 2.34
N SER A 58 -3.05 -13.07 2.39
CA SER A 58 -2.70 -14.48 2.62
C SER A 58 -1.82 -15.09 1.52
N ARG A 59 -1.84 -14.52 0.31
CA ARG A 59 -0.97 -14.94 -0.80
C ARG A 59 0.41 -14.27 -0.78
N GLN A 60 0.52 -13.07 -0.21
CA GLN A 60 1.72 -12.24 -0.28
C GLN A 60 2.53 -12.22 1.03
N VAL A 61 1.87 -12.45 2.16
CA VAL A 61 2.43 -12.33 3.50
C VAL A 61 2.49 -13.70 4.15
N ALA A 62 3.64 -14.03 4.74
CA ALA A 62 3.82 -15.29 5.45
C ALA A 62 2.93 -15.34 6.69
N VAL A 63 2.34 -16.50 6.96
CA VAL A 63 1.57 -16.75 8.19
C VAL A 63 2.40 -16.45 9.43
N ASN A 64 1.76 -16.01 10.52
CA ASN A 64 2.39 -15.53 11.77
C ASN A 64 3.21 -14.24 11.64
N SER A 65 3.18 -13.56 10.49
CA SER A 65 3.75 -12.21 10.36
C SER A 65 2.99 -11.20 11.22
N ILE A 66 3.72 -10.20 11.71
CA ILE A 66 3.15 -9.03 12.37
C ILE A 66 2.71 -8.04 11.29
N ILE A 67 1.40 -7.82 11.20
CA ILE A 67 0.75 -6.90 10.25
C ILE A 67 0.29 -5.65 10.98
N TRP A 68 0.66 -4.49 10.45
CA TRP A 68 0.18 -3.18 10.87
C TRP A 68 -0.67 -2.54 9.79
N THR A 69 -1.86 -2.07 10.18
CA THR A 69 -2.79 -1.36 9.29
C THR A 69 -3.27 -0.08 9.97
N ASP A 70 -3.98 0.75 9.22
CA ASP A 70 -4.90 1.72 9.82
C ASP A 70 -6.09 1.00 10.51
N GLU A 71 -6.96 1.75 11.19
CA GLU A 71 -8.17 1.22 11.84
C GLU A 71 -9.31 0.87 10.86
N HIS A 72 -9.01 0.53 9.60
CA HIS A 72 -10.06 0.16 8.67
C HIS A 72 -10.67 -1.21 9.05
N ALA A 73 -12.00 -1.26 9.16
CA ALA A 73 -12.74 -2.45 9.59
C ALA A 73 -12.54 -3.68 8.67
N SER A 74 -12.05 -3.48 7.44
CA SER A 74 -11.71 -4.58 6.52
C SER A 74 -10.68 -5.55 7.12
N TYR A 75 -9.83 -5.07 8.04
CA TYR A 75 -8.72 -5.83 8.63
C TYR A 75 -9.05 -6.54 9.94
N ALA A 76 -10.25 -6.33 10.50
CA ALA A 76 -10.63 -6.87 11.81
C ALA A 76 -10.52 -8.40 11.93
N LYS A 77 -10.54 -9.13 10.81
CA LYS A 77 -10.47 -10.59 10.76
C LYS A 77 -9.07 -11.15 10.51
N LEU A 78 -8.02 -10.33 10.46
CA LEU A 78 -6.66 -10.82 10.17
C LEU A 78 -6.19 -11.88 11.18
N THR A 79 -6.61 -11.76 12.44
CA THR A 79 -6.31 -12.74 13.50
C THR A 79 -6.87 -14.13 13.20
N ASP A 80 -8.02 -14.22 12.51
CA ASP A 80 -8.65 -15.50 12.13
C ASP A 80 -7.82 -16.27 11.09
N TYR A 81 -6.88 -15.58 10.42
CA TYR A 81 -6.00 -16.12 9.39
C TYR A 81 -4.55 -16.27 9.89
N ASN A 82 -4.36 -16.40 11.22
CA ASN A 82 -3.06 -16.59 11.87
C ASN A 82 -2.08 -15.43 11.62
N PHE A 83 -2.58 -14.20 11.49
CA PHE A 83 -1.73 -13.01 11.50
C PHE A 83 -1.76 -12.34 12.87
N LEU A 84 -0.60 -11.86 13.31
CA LEU A 84 -0.52 -10.99 14.48
C LEU A 84 -0.86 -9.58 14.01
N HIS A 85 -2.04 -9.08 14.39
CA HIS A 85 -2.54 -7.80 13.90
C HIS A 85 -2.38 -6.70 14.95
N SER A 86 -1.94 -5.53 14.52
CA SER A 86 -2.00 -4.30 15.29
C SER A 86 -2.46 -3.15 14.39
N SER A 87 -3.18 -2.19 14.95
CA SER A 87 -3.68 -1.03 14.21
C SER A 87 -3.13 0.28 14.77
N ILE A 88 -3.04 1.29 13.91
CA ILE A 88 -2.74 2.67 14.31
C ILE A 88 -3.94 3.55 14.02
N CYS A 89 -4.39 4.31 15.03
CA CYS A 89 -5.42 5.30 14.85
C CYS A 89 -4.83 6.64 14.42
N HIS A 90 -4.90 6.94 13.12
CA HIS A 90 -4.45 8.23 12.55
C HIS A 90 -5.16 9.47 13.10
N LYS A 91 -6.29 9.29 13.81
CA LYS A 91 -7.00 10.41 14.45
C LYS A 91 -6.28 10.93 15.68
N TYR A 92 -5.53 10.08 16.37
CA TYR A 92 -4.95 10.38 17.68
C TYR A 92 -3.42 10.27 17.69
N GLU A 93 -2.85 9.37 16.90
CA GLU A 93 -1.42 9.07 16.94
C GLU A 93 -0.86 8.80 15.53
N PHE A 94 0.21 9.52 15.14
CA PHE A 94 0.99 9.23 13.93
C PHE A 94 2.04 8.14 14.16
N ILE A 95 2.43 7.97 15.42
CA ILE A 95 3.32 6.94 15.92
C ILE A 95 2.64 6.41 17.18
N ASN A 96 2.42 5.11 17.26
CA ASN A 96 1.88 4.47 18.46
C ASN A 96 2.81 4.78 19.64
N SER A 97 2.28 5.50 20.62
CA SER A 97 3.05 6.04 21.74
C SER A 97 3.63 4.97 22.67
N THR A 98 3.07 3.75 22.63
CA THR A 98 3.44 2.65 23.52
C THR A 98 4.59 1.81 22.98
N ASN A 99 4.65 1.61 21.66
CA ASN A 99 5.63 0.71 21.03
C ASN A 99 6.42 1.35 19.87
N GLY A 100 6.24 2.64 19.60
CA GLY A 100 7.00 3.41 18.59
C GLY A 100 6.65 3.08 17.14
N VAL A 101 5.56 2.35 16.94
CA VAL A 101 5.11 1.79 15.67
C VAL A 101 4.46 2.86 14.79
N ASN A 102 4.76 2.89 13.49
CA ASN A 102 4.12 3.81 12.52
C ASN A 102 3.76 3.07 11.22
N THR A 103 3.02 3.74 10.34
CA THR A 103 2.64 3.29 8.96
C THR A 103 3.36 4.10 7.88
N GLN A 104 4.45 4.79 8.24
CA GLN A 104 5.08 5.77 7.35
C GLN A 104 5.70 5.13 6.10
N SER A 105 6.13 3.86 6.19
CA SER A 105 6.72 3.15 5.05
C SER A 105 5.66 2.88 3.97
N VAL A 106 4.47 2.41 4.36
CA VAL A 106 3.37 2.18 3.40
C VAL A 106 2.80 3.51 2.86
N GLU A 107 2.72 4.56 3.67
CA GLU A 107 2.32 5.90 3.23
C GLU A 107 3.31 6.49 2.21
N SER A 108 4.61 6.37 2.47
CA SER A 108 5.66 6.81 1.54
C SER A 108 5.57 6.07 0.21
N PHE A 109 5.37 4.75 0.26
CA PHE A 109 5.21 3.93 -0.92
C PHE A 109 3.96 4.29 -1.74
N ASN A 110 2.83 4.56 -1.08
CA ASN A 110 1.62 5.08 -1.71
C ASN A 110 1.90 6.39 -2.47
N ASN A 111 2.69 7.29 -1.88
CA ASN A 111 3.09 8.54 -2.54
C ASN A 111 3.98 8.28 -3.76
N CYS A 112 4.91 7.33 -3.70
CA CYS A 112 5.73 6.95 -4.87
C CYS A 112 4.87 6.47 -6.04
N ILE A 113 3.87 5.61 -5.79
CA ILE A 113 2.94 5.13 -6.83
C ILE A 113 2.19 6.32 -7.46
N LYS A 114 1.61 7.19 -6.63
CA LYS A 114 0.83 8.35 -7.09
C LYS A 114 1.69 9.33 -7.90
N MET A 115 2.95 9.51 -7.51
CA MET A 115 3.90 10.36 -8.24
C MET A 115 4.26 9.77 -9.59
N ALA A 116 4.54 8.47 -9.68
CA ALA A 116 4.83 7.84 -10.96
C ALA A 116 3.64 7.89 -11.93
N ILE A 117 2.41 7.69 -11.44
CA ILE A 117 1.20 7.89 -12.26
C ILE A 117 1.11 9.33 -12.78
N LYS A 118 1.49 10.32 -11.97
CA LYS A 118 1.45 11.73 -12.35
C LYS A 118 2.54 12.09 -13.38
N GLU A 119 3.73 11.51 -13.26
CA GLU A 119 4.86 11.70 -14.19
C GLU A 119 4.53 11.18 -15.60
N GLU A 120 3.80 10.06 -15.68
CA GLU A 120 3.22 9.54 -16.93
C GLU A 120 2.08 10.41 -17.50
N LYS A 121 1.84 11.60 -16.94
CA LYS A 121 0.70 12.50 -17.23
C LYS A 121 -0.67 11.84 -16.98
N GLY A 122 -0.69 10.87 -16.07
CA GLY A 122 -1.85 10.04 -15.76
C GLY A 122 -1.82 8.72 -16.52
N VAL A 123 -2.40 7.69 -15.92
CA VAL A 123 -2.60 6.38 -16.55
C VAL A 123 -4.09 6.14 -16.70
N LEU A 124 -4.52 5.77 -17.91
CA LEU A 124 -5.91 5.35 -18.17
C LEU A 124 -6.27 4.20 -17.24
N THR A 125 -7.50 4.22 -16.71
CA THR A 125 -7.96 3.21 -15.75
C THR A 125 -7.75 1.78 -16.24
N THR A 126 -7.96 1.53 -17.54
CA THR A 126 -7.78 0.23 -18.20
C THR A 126 -6.32 -0.23 -18.28
N GLY A 127 -5.35 0.68 -18.24
CA GLY A 127 -3.91 0.37 -18.29
C GLY A 127 -3.24 0.32 -16.91
N ARG A 128 -3.99 0.49 -15.82
CA ARG A 128 -3.42 0.53 -14.45
C ARG A 128 -2.84 -0.82 -14.02
N SER A 129 -3.43 -1.94 -14.43
CA SER A 129 -2.85 -3.27 -14.17
C SER A 129 -1.44 -3.40 -14.75
N ASP A 130 -1.30 -3.01 -16.02
CA ASP A 130 -0.04 -3.11 -16.75
C ASP A 130 0.98 -2.11 -16.19
N PHE A 131 0.54 -0.90 -15.85
CA PHE A 131 1.37 0.07 -15.14
C PHE A 131 1.92 -0.49 -13.83
N PHE A 132 1.12 -1.19 -13.03
CA PHE A 132 1.61 -1.78 -11.77
C PHE A 132 2.68 -2.85 -12.03
N VAL A 133 2.56 -3.64 -13.10
CA VAL A 133 3.60 -4.61 -13.50
C VAL A 133 4.90 -3.87 -13.88
N PHE A 134 4.82 -2.83 -14.71
CA PHE A 134 6.00 -2.05 -15.12
C PHE A 134 6.60 -1.23 -13.98
N PHE A 135 5.77 -0.60 -13.16
CA PHE A 135 6.17 0.17 -11.99
C PHE A 135 6.84 -0.73 -10.96
N TYR A 136 6.31 -1.94 -10.73
CA TYR A 136 6.94 -2.92 -9.86
C TYR A 136 8.32 -3.33 -10.39
N PHE A 137 8.46 -3.56 -11.70
CA PHE A 137 9.75 -3.83 -12.32
C PHE A 137 10.73 -2.65 -12.15
N SER A 138 10.27 -1.42 -12.30
CA SER A 138 11.06 -0.19 -12.08
C SER A 138 11.45 0.02 -10.61
N ILE A 139 10.58 -0.34 -9.66
CA ILE A 139 10.87 -0.28 -8.23
C ILE A 139 11.82 -1.39 -7.80
N ILE A 140 11.63 -2.63 -8.24
CA ILE A 140 12.57 -3.70 -7.91
C ILE A 140 13.97 -3.33 -8.42
N THR A 141 14.07 -2.86 -9.67
CA THR A 141 15.36 -2.42 -10.21
C THR A 141 15.96 -1.25 -9.44
N LYS A 142 15.18 -0.24 -9.02
CA LYS A 142 15.68 0.88 -8.20
C LYS A 142 15.96 0.55 -6.74
N VAL A 143 15.17 -0.31 -6.08
CA VAL A 143 15.40 -0.76 -4.69
C VAL A 143 16.61 -1.67 -4.64
N ILE A 144 16.79 -2.56 -5.63
CA ILE A 144 18.04 -3.32 -5.81
C ILE A 144 19.20 -2.37 -6.11
N PHE A 145 19.02 -1.30 -6.90
CA PHE A 145 20.10 -0.34 -7.18
C PHE A 145 20.46 0.52 -5.96
N CYS A 146 19.48 0.99 -5.18
CA CYS A 146 19.71 1.72 -3.93
C CYS A 146 20.36 0.85 -2.84
N GLN A 147 20.15 -0.47 -2.85
CA GLN A 147 20.87 -1.40 -1.97
C GLN A 147 22.28 -1.76 -2.48
N ASN A 148 22.61 -1.47 -3.74
CA ASN A 148 23.93 -1.73 -4.34
C ASN A 148 24.80 -0.47 -4.51
N VAL A 149 24.40 0.68 -3.93
CA VAL A 149 25.25 1.88 -3.80
C VAL A 149 25.40 2.20 -2.32
N LEU A 150 26.12 1.34 -1.61
CA LEU A 150 26.74 1.59 -0.31
C LEU A 150 27.81 0.51 -0.09
N ILE A 151 28.95 0.71 -0.75
CA ILE A 151 30.28 0.28 -0.29
C ILE A 151 31.08 1.55 -0.09
#